data_AF-A0A6J7QFM3-F1
#
_entry.id   AF-A0A6J7QFM3-F1
#
_cell.length_a   1.000
_cell.length_b   1.000
_cell.length_c   1.000
_cell.angle_alpha   90.00
_cell.angle_beta   90.00
_cell.angle_gamma   90.00
#
_symmetry.space_group_name_H-M   'P 1'
#
loop_
_entity.id
_entity.type
_entity.pdbx_description
1 polymer ?
#
loop_
_entity_poly.entity_id
_entity_poly.type
_entity_poly.pdbx_seq_one_letter_code
_entity_poly.pdbx_strand_id
1 'polypeptide(L)'
;MTKKDLALEIFRSFQTGKRTRKKIVKESQNKASDPQLLSELFSNIIRDREWENPLAEGNLFSSWEKIVGQEISQHSTPISLIDGVLTLQTSSTAWATQLKLVSPAILETVQKSAPGVLVETLVFTGPQGPSWKKGLRTIRGAKGPRDTYG
;
A
#
# COMPACT_ATOMS: atom_id res chain seq x y z
N MET A 1 67.60 13.85 3.02
CA MET A 1 66.18 13.91 2.64
C MET A 1 65.71 12.48 2.37
N THR A 2 65.07 11.84 3.35
CA THR A 2 64.66 10.44 3.28
C THR A 2 63.36 10.32 2.49
N LYS A 3 63.40 9.66 1.33
CA LYS A 3 62.21 9.39 0.52
C LYS A 3 61.31 8.43 1.28
N LYS A 4 60.14 8.91 1.70
CA LYS A 4 59.08 8.05 2.26
C LYS A 4 58.49 7.24 1.11
N ASP A 5 58.72 5.93 1.14
CA ASP A 5 58.17 4.99 0.16
C ASP A 5 56.68 4.76 0.44
N LEU A 6 55.84 5.59 -0.19
CA LEU A 6 54.37 5.53 -0.11
C LEU A 6 53.82 4.16 -0.53
N ALA A 7 54.51 3.45 -1.42
CA ALA A 7 54.13 2.11 -1.85
C ALA A 7 54.18 1.09 -0.69
N LEU A 8 55.14 1.24 0.22
CA LEU A 8 55.32 0.33 1.37
C LEU A 8 54.29 0.59 2.46
N GLU A 9 53.80 1.83 2.57
CA GLU A 9 52.77 2.25 3.51
C GLU A 9 51.37 1.79 3.07
N ILE A 10 51.05 1.89 1.78
CA ILE A 10 49.81 1.35 1.18
C ILE A 10 49.75 -0.19 1.31
N PHE A 11 50.89 -0.88 1.13
CA PHE A 11 50.95 -2.32 1.26
C PHE A 11 50.65 -2.80 2.69
N ARG A 12 51.20 -2.10 3.69
CA ARG A 12 50.93 -2.43 5.10
C ARG A 12 49.50 -2.14 5.52
N SER A 13 48.87 -1.09 4.99
CA SER A 13 47.45 -0.80 5.31
C SER A 13 46.49 -1.84 4.76
N PHE A 14 46.85 -2.53 3.66
CA PHE A 14 45.99 -3.54 3.04
C PHE A 14 46.03 -4.91 3.73
N GLN A 15 47.09 -5.21 4.49
CA GLN A 15 47.23 -6.51 5.17
C GLN A 15 46.55 -6.60 6.55
N THR A 16 46.08 -5.48 7.13
CA THR A 16 45.38 -5.47 8.44
C THR A 16 43.87 -5.34 8.34
N GLY A 17 43.27 -5.81 7.24
CA GLY A 17 41.82 -5.99 7.17
C GLY A 17 41.41 -7.30 7.83
N LYS A 18 41.09 -7.29 9.13
CA LYS A 18 40.36 -8.41 9.77
C LYS A 18 39.02 -8.57 9.04
N ARG A 19 38.96 -9.47 8.06
CA ARG A 19 37.71 -9.92 7.42
C ARG A 19 36.88 -10.61 8.50
N THR A 20 35.94 -9.87 9.09
CA THR A 20 34.84 -10.46 9.83
C THR A 20 34.07 -11.35 8.86
N ARG A 21 34.19 -12.68 9.03
CA ARG A 21 33.38 -13.65 8.29
C ARG A 21 31.91 -13.29 8.56
N LYS A 22 31.23 -12.77 7.54
CA LYS A 22 29.78 -12.61 7.57
C LYS A 22 29.20 -14.00 7.88
N LYS A 23 28.55 -14.12 9.04
CA LYS A 23 27.91 -15.36 9.48
C LYS A 23 26.88 -15.70 8.40
N ILE A 24 27.13 -16.75 7.63
CA ILE A 24 26.15 -17.27 6.67
C ILE A 24 24.99 -17.74 7.54
N VAL A 25 23.89 -17.01 7.50
CA VAL A 25 22.62 -17.46 8.07
C VAL A 25 22.29 -18.72 7.28
N LYS A 26 22.39 -19.88 7.94
CA LYS A 26 21.88 -21.12 7.36
C LYS A 26 20.37 -20.95 7.30
N GLU A 27 19.85 -20.60 6.13
CA GLU A 27 18.49 -20.95 5.79
C GLU A 27 18.38 -22.46 6.04
N SER A 28 17.50 -22.82 6.97
CA SER A 28 17.08 -24.20 7.10
C SER A 28 16.48 -24.60 5.77
N GLN A 29 17.27 -25.30 4.94
CA GLN A 29 16.73 -26.09 3.85
C GLN A 29 15.80 -27.11 4.52
N ASN A 30 14.53 -26.73 4.63
CA ASN A 30 13.47 -27.64 5.01
C ASN A 30 13.56 -28.81 4.04
N LYS A 31 13.81 -29.98 4.62
CA LYS A 31 13.99 -31.23 3.91
C LYS A 31 12.75 -31.40 3.04
N ALA A 32 12.93 -31.37 1.72
CA ALA A 32 11.87 -31.29 0.71
C ALA A 32 10.99 -32.55 0.61
N SER A 33 10.77 -33.27 1.70
CA SER A 33 10.23 -34.62 1.70
C SER A 33 9.28 -34.96 2.86
N ASP A 34 8.99 -34.01 3.77
CA ASP A 34 7.92 -34.22 4.78
C ASP A 34 6.64 -33.48 4.36
N PRO A 35 5.46 -34.13 4.44
CA PRO A 35 4.18 -33.48 4.16
C PRO A 35 3.93 -32.41 5.22
N GLN A 36 4.18 -31.16 4.85
CA GLN A 36 3.83 -30.01 5.67
C GLN A 36 2.36 -29.67 5.50
N LEU A 37 1.74 -29.16 6.58
CA LEU A 37 0.40 -28.63 6.50
C LEU A 37 0.38 -27.49 5.46
N LEU A 38 -0.56 -27.57 4.51
CA LEU A 38 -0.68 -26.57 3.45
C LEU A 38 -0.83 -25.15 4.04
N SER A 39 -1.53 -25.04 5.17
CA SER A 39 -1.66 -23.79 5.93
C SER A 39 -0.33 -23.25 6.43
N GLU A 40 0.59 -24.11 6.83
CA GLU A 40 1.90 -23.74 7.39
C GLU A 40 2.85 -23.25 6.29
N LEU A 41 2.82 -23.90 5.12
CA LEU A 41 3.49 -23.44 3.90
C LEU A 41 2.98 -22.07 3.44
N PHE A 42 1.65 -21.88 3.38
CA PHE A 42 1.08 -20.58 3.05
C PHE A 42 1.46 -19.52 4.09
N SER A 43 1.43 -19.85 5.38
CA SER A 43 1.79 -18.89 6.44
C SER A 43 3.25 -18.41 6.37
N ASN A 44 4.18 -19.31 6.02
CA ASN A 44 5.59 -18.95 5.84
C ASN A 44 5.79 -18.07 4.60
N ILE A 45 5.11 -18.37 3.50
CA ILE A 45 5.14 -17.56 2.27
C ILE A 45 4.52 -16.17 2.51
N ILE A 46 3.45 -16.10 3.31
CA ILE A 46 2.78 -14.84 3.69
C ILE A 46 3.72 -13.95 4.51
N ARG A 47 4.46 -14.53 5.45
CA ARG A 47 5.42 -13.83 6.32
C ARG A 47 6.69 -13.37 5.61
N ASP A 48 7.27 -14.19 4.74
CA ASP A 48 8.56 -13.90 4.10
C ASP A 48 8.48 -12.79 3.02
N ARG A 49 7.27 -12.36 2.64
CA ARG A 49 7.05 -11.47 1.49
C ARG A 49 6.15 -10.27 1.77
N GLU A 50 5.98 -9.87 3.03
CA GLU A 50 5.09 -8.76 3.45
C GLU A 50 3.64 -8.91 2.93
N TRP A 51 3.18 -10.15 2.71
CA TRP A 51 1.87 -10.45 2.13
C TRP A 51 0.73 -10.45 3.15
N GLU A 52 1.01 -10.20 4.42
CA GLU A 52 -0.02 -10.01 5.44
C GLU A 52 -0.93 -8.81 5.12
N ASN A 53 -0.35 -7.71 4.63
CA ASN A 53 -1.08 -6.50 4.22
C ASN A 53 -2.08 -6.74 3.07
N PRO A 54 -1.68 -7.31 1.91
CA PRO A 54 -2.61 -7.55 0.80
C PRO A 54 -3.71 -8.58 1.11
N LEU A 55 -3.45 -9.56 1.99
CA LEU A 55 -4.49 -10.53 2.39
C LEU A 55 -5.56 -9.88 3.29
N ALA A 56 -5.12 -9.07 4.26
CA ALA A 56 -6.02 -8.35 5.15
C ALA A 56 -6.81 -7.26 4.39
N GLU A 57 -6.17 -6.58 3.42
CA GLU A 57 -6.84 -5.69 2.47
C GLU A 57 -7.94 -6.42 1.68
N GLY A 58 -7.65 -7.62 1.14
CA GLY A 58 -8.63 -8.42 0.40
C GLY A 58 -9.87 -8.81 1.23
N ASN A 59 -9.70 -9.07 2.53
CA ASN A 59 -10.82 -9.32 3.45
C ASN A 59 -11.66 -8.06 3.69
N LEU A 60 -11.02 -6.89 3.87
CA LEU A 60 -11.72 -5.62 4.00
C LEU A 60 -12.56 -5.32 2.75
N PHE A 61 -12.03 -5.59 1.57
CA PHE A 61 -12.69 -5.27 0.30
C PHE A 61 -13.87 -6.21 0.04
N SER A 62 -13.70 -7.50 0.29
CA SER A 62 -14.77 -8.50 0.15
C SER A 62 -15.87 -8.37 1.20
N SER A 63 -15.54 -7.85 2.40
CA SER A 63 -16.50 -7.66 3.49
C SER A 63 -17.01 -6.22 3.60
N TRP A 64 -16.73 -5.35 2.63
CA TRP A 64 -17.05 -3.92 2.70
C TRP A 64 -18.52 -3.66 3.05
N GLU A 65 -19.46 -4.31 2.36
CA GLU A 65 -20.90 -4.19 2.63
C GLU A 65 -21.27 -4.58 4.06
N LYS A 66 -20.61 -5.58 4.65
CA LYS A 66 -20.87 -6.01 6.03
C LYS A 66 -20.31 -5.01 7.05
N ILE A 67 -19.25 -4.30 6.71
CA ILE A 67 -18.56 -3.35 7.60
C ILE A 67 -19.33 -2.04 7.67
N VAL A 68 -19.63 -1.43 6.51
CA VAL A 68 -20.29 -0.11 6.44
C VAL A 68 -21.80 -0.17 6.27
N GLY A 69 -22.36 -1.33 5.93
CA GLY A 69 -23.78 -1.52 5.68
C GLY A 69 -24.18 -1.27 4.22
N GLN A 70 -25.44 -1.56 3.93
CA GLN A 70 -25.98 -1.61 2.57
C GLN A 70 -26.01 -0.23 1.90
N GLU A 71 -26.44 0.82 2.62
CA GLU A 71 -26.57 2.16 2.05
C GLU A 71 -25.21 2.74 1.59
N ILE A 72 -24.18 2.63 2.44
CA ILE A 72 -22.85 3.16 2.13
C ILE A 72 -22.17 2.32 1.04
N SER A 73 -22.30 0.99 1.09
CA SER A 73 -21.67 0.11 0.09
C SER A 73 -22.31 0.19 -1.30
N GLN A 74 -23.60 0.54 -1.40
CA GLN A 74 -24.24 0.82 -2.68
C GLN A 74 -23.65 2.03 -3.41
N HIS A 75 -23.15 3.01 -2.65
CA HIS A 75 -22.65 4.27 -3.17
C HIS A 75 -21.14 4.45 -3.07
N SER A 76 -20.44 3.49 -2.44
CA SER A 76 -18.99 3.54 -2.29
C SER A 76 -18.33 2.17 -2.40
N THR A 77 -17.21 2.12 -3.13
CA THR A 77 -16.42 0.91 -3.30
C THR A 77 -14.95 1.17 -2.97
N PRO A 78 -14.28 0.28 -2.21
CA PRO A 78 -12.84 0.39 -1.96
C PRO A 78 -12.06 0.08 -3.23
N ILE A 79 -11.16 0.99 -3.60
CA ILE A 79 -10.29 0.84 -4.79
C ILE A 79 -8.91 0.35 -4.37
N SER A 80 -8.35 0.96 -3.33
CA SER A 80 -6.97 0.70 -2.91
C SER A 80 -6.75 1.10 -1.47
N LEU A 81 -5.86 0.38 -0.78
CA LEU A 81 -5.31 0.76 0.50
C LEU A 81 -3.79 0.86 0.39
N ILE A 82 -3.24 2.07 0.55
CA ILE A 82 -1.80 2.32 0.44
C ILE A 82 -1.37 3.18 1.62
N ASP A 83 -0.36 2.76 2.36
CA ASP A 83 0.21 3.51 3.49
C ASP A 83 -0.86 4.00 4.49
N GLY A 84 -1.84 3.14 4.80
CA GLY A 84 -2.94 3.47 5.70
C GLY A 84 -4.02 4.38 5.12
N VAL A 85 -3.95 4.73 3.83
CA VAL A 85 -4.94 5.54 3.13
C VAL A 85 -5.88 4.65 2.33
N LEU A 86 -7.11 4.51 2.81
CA LEU A 86 -8.17 3.78 2.10
C LEU A 86 -8.85 4.72 1.10
N THR A 87 -8.71 4.42 -0.18
CA THR A 87 -9.34 5.18 -1.26
C THR A 87 -10.65 4.53 -1.67
N LEU A 88 -11.73 5.30 -1.61
CA LEU A 88 -13.09 4.89 -1.94
C LEU A 88 -13.56 5.61 -3.20
N GLN A 89 -14.03 4.85 -4.19
CA GLN A 89 -14.79 5.39 -5.32
C GLN A 89 -16.21 5.63 -4.87
N THR A 90 -16.79 6.79 -5.18
CA THR A 90 -18.20 7.05 -4.92
C THR A 90 -19.00 7.13 -6.21
N SER A 91 -20.29 6.80 -6.13
CA SER A 91 -21.19 6.86 -7.28
C SER A 91 -21.47 8.29 -7.75
N SER A 92 -21.40 9.27 -6.84
CA SER A 92 -21.60 10.70 -7.16
C SER A 92 -20.71 11.61 -6.32
N THR A 93 -20.56 12.86 -6.77
CA THR A 93 -19.85 13.93 -6.06
C THR A 93 -20.59 14.37 -4.79
N ALA A 94 -21.92 14.34 -4.81
CA ALA A 94 -22.76 14.58 -3.63
C ALA A 94 -22.49 13.52 -2.53
N TRP A 95 -22.48 12.24 -2.91
CA TRP A 95 -22.14 11.15 -1.98
C TRP A 95 -20.71 11.23 -1.45
N ALA A 96 -19.72 11.61 -2.27
CA ALA A 96 -18.36 11.87 -1.78
C ALA A 96 -18.34 12.92 -0.68
N THR A 97 -19.11 14.00 -0.84
CA THR A 97 -19.19 15.08 0.14
C THR A 97 -19.88 14.60 1.41
N GLN A 98 -20.99 13.87 1.30
CA GLN A 98 -21.69 13.30 2.44
C GLN A 98 -20.79 12.35 3.24
N LEU A 99 -20.12 11.40 2.57
CA LEU A 99 -19.22 10.45 3.22
C LEU A 99 -18.02 11.13 3.87
N LYS A 100 -17.53 12.24 3.30
CA LYS A 100 -16.48 13.04 3.91
C LYS A 100 -16.91 13.68 5.23
N LEU A 101 -18.18 14.05 5.39
CA LEU A 101 -18.70 14.59 6.66
C LEU A 101 -18.80 13.51 7.74
N VAL A 102 -19.15 12.28 7.36
CA VAL A 102 -19.28 11.14 8.29
C VAL A 102 -18.02 10.26 8.36
N SER A 103 -16.91 10.70 7.76
CA SER A 103 -15.68 9.91 7.64
C SER A 103 -15.11 9.43 8.97
N PRO A 104 -15.17 10.19 10.09
CA PRO A 104 -14.62 9.71 11.36
C PRO A 104 -15.35 8.46 11.88
N ALA A 105 -16.68 8.42 11.74
CA ALA A 105 -17.48 7.27 12.18
C ALA A 105 -17.23 6.03 11.30
N ILE A 106 -17.07 6.23 9.98
CA ILE A 106 -16.73 5.14 9.06
C ILE A 106 -15.34 4.58 9.39
N LEU A 107 -14.37 5.45 9.62
CA LEU A 107 -13.00 5.05 9.96
C LEU A 107 -12.96 4.22 11.25
N GLU A 108 -13.68 4.64 12.29
CA GLU A 108 -13.78 3.87 13.54
C GLU A 108 -14.41 2.48 13.32
N THR A 109 -15.46 2.42 12.49
CA THR A 109 -16.14 1.16 12.16
C THR A 109 -15.20 0.21 11.40
N VAL A 110 -14.47 0.73 10.41
CA VAL A 110 -13.50 -0.04 9.63
C VAL A 110 -12.36 -0.56 10.51
N GLN A 111 -11.80 0.28 11.39
CA GLN A 111 -10.74 -0.12 12.31
C GLN A 111 -11.19 -1.22 13.28
N LYS A 112 -12.44 -1.18 13.74
CA LYS A 112 -13.02 -2.21 14.61
C LYS A 112 -13.22 -3.55 13.90
N SER A 113 -13.61 -3.53 12.63
CA SER A 113 -13.94 -4.75 11.88
C SER A 113 -12.76 -5.43 11.20
N ALA A 114 -11.66 -4.72 10.93
CA ALA A 114 -10.48 -5.26 10.24
C ALA A 114 -9.21 -5.25 11.13
N PRO A 115 -9.15 -6.06 12.20
CA PRO A 115 -7.95 -6.17 13.03
C PRO A 115 -6.81 -6.78 12.21
N GLY A 116 -5.77 -5.99 11.94
CA GLY A 116 -4.62 -6.38 11.11
C GLY A 116 -4.40 -5.45 9.91
N VAL A 117 -5.39 -4.64 9.55
CA VAL A 117 -5.24 -3.58 8.55
C VAL A 117 -5.10 -2.24 9.25
N LEU A 118 -3.98 -1.56 9.05
CA LEU A 118 -3.82 -0.18 9.48
C LEU A 118 -4.57 0.73 8.50
N VAL A 119 -5.70 1.31 8.92
CA VAL A 119 -6.42 2.35 8.17
C VAL A 119 -6.37 3.64 8.99
N GLU A 120 -5.64 4.63 8.50
CA GLU A 120 -5.44 5.92 9.16
C GLU A 120 -6.28 7.04 8.54
N THR A 121 -6.51 6.99 7.23
CA THR A 121 -7.20 8.05 6.50
C THR A 121 -8.13 7.48 5.43
N LEU A 122 -9.29 8.13 5.26
CA LEU A 122 -10.22 7.84 4.17
C LEU A 122 -10.15 8.93 3.10
N VAL A 123 -9.98 8.53 1.84
CA VAL A 123 -10.03 9.43 0.69
C VAL A 123 -11.21 9.03 -0.20
N PHE A 124 -12.12 9.97 -0.42
CA PHE A 124 -13.28 9.77 -1.28
C PHE A 124 -13.03 10.41 -2.65
N THR A 125 -13.13 9.60 -3.69
CA THR A 125 -13.01 10.04 -5.08
C THR A 125 -14.37 9.92 -5.75
N GLY A 126 -14.90 11.05 -6.22
CA GLY A 126 -16.13 11.07 -7.01
C GLY A 126 -15.98 10.34 -8.35
N PRO A 127 -17.08 10.11 -9.08
CA PRO A 127 -17.02 9.53 -10.41
C PRO A 127 -16.14 10.41 -11.31
N GLN A 128 -15.30 9.77 -12.13
CA GLN A 128 -14.38 10.46 -13.01
C GLN A 128 -15.19 11.30 -14.01
N GLY A 129 -15.18 12.62 -13.77
CA GLY A 129 -15.91 13.57 -14.60
C GLY A 129 -15.35 13.66 -16.02
N PRO A 130 -16.16 14.07 -17.00
CA PRO A 130 -15.69 14.25 -18.36
C PRO A 130 -14.58 15.30 -18.42
N SER A 131 -13.52 15.00 -19.17
CA SER A 131 -12.48 15.97 -19.48
C SER A 131 -12.86 16.74 -20.75
N TRP A 132 -13.02 18.05 -20.63
CA TRP A 132 -13.21 18.94 -21.78
C TRP A 132 -11.90 19.38 -22.44
N LYS A 133 -10.75 18.91 -21.95
CA LYS A 133 -9.48 19.09 -22.64
C LYS A 133 -9.40 18.13 -23.81
N LYS A 134 -9.58 18.65 -25.03
CA LYS A 134 -9.42 17.89 -26.27
C LYS A 134 -8.19 18.39 -27.05
N GLY A 135 -7.19 17.52 -27.22
CA GLY A 135 -6.03 17.74 -28.09
C GLY A 135 -4.98 18.73 -27.56
N LEU A 136 -3.84 18.79 -28.28
CA LEU A 136 -2.67 19.61 -27.90
C LEU A 136 -2.94 21.12 -27.96
N ARG A 137 -3.92 21.55 -28.77
CA ARG A 137 -4.34 22.95 -28.93
C ARG A 137 -5.59 23.24 -28.10
N THR A 138 -5.47 23.18 -26.78
CA THR A 138 -6.56 23.60 -25.88
C THR A 138 -6.35 25.03 -25.39
N ILE A 139 -7.44 25.78 -25.24
CA ILE A 139 -7.39 27.16 -24.72
C ILE A 139 -7.01 27.10 -23.23
N ARG A 140 -5.96 27.84 -22.84
CA ARG A 140 -5.51 27.92 -21.44
C ARG A 140 -6.63 28.58 -20.62
N GLY A 141 -7.21 27.83 -19.68
CA GLY A 141 -8.26 28.32 -18.80
C GLY A 141 -9.70 28.08 -19.28
N ALA A 142 -9.91 27.37 -20.41
CA ALA A 142 -11.24 26.91 -20.79
C ALA A 142 -11.79 25.97 -19.71
N LYS A 143 -12.72 26.49 -18.90
CA LYS A 143 -13.55 25.69 -18.00
C LYS A 143 -14.67 25.07 -18.84
N GLY A 144 -14.96 23.79 -18.60
CA GLY A 144 -16.09 23.09 -19.21
C GLY A 144 -17.43 23.77 -18.93
N PRO A 145 -18.55 23.19 -19.39
CA PRO A 145 -19.91 23.69 -19.15
C PRO A 145 -20.10 23.96 -17.66
N ARG A 146 -20.44 25.20 -17.30
CA ARG A 146 -20.51 25.64 -15.89
C ARG A 146 -21.81 25.25 -15.19
N ASP A 147 -22.82 24.82 -15.94
CA ASP A 147 -24.20 24.73 -15.43
C ASP A 147 -24.86 23.36 -15.70
N THR A 148 -24.12 22.28 -15.93
CA THR A 148 -24.74 21.05 -16.50
C THR A 148 -24.57 19.75 -15.73
N TYR A 149 -23.99 19.74 -14.53
CA TYR A 149 -23.97 18.51 -13.73
C TYR A 149 -24.15 18.86 -12.25
N GLY A 150 -25.39 18.77 -11.78
CA GLY A 150 -25.72 18.55 -10.38
C GLY A 150 -25.57 17.08 -10.02
#